data_AF-A0A965E1U1-F1
#
_entry.id   AF-A0A965E1U1-F1
#
_cell.length_a   1.000
_cell.length_b   1.000
_cell.length_c   1.000
_cell.angle_alpha   90.00
_cell.angle_beta   90.00
_cell.angle_gamma   90.00
#
_symmetry.space_group_name_H-M   'P 1'
#
loop_
_entity.id
_entity.type
_entity.pdbx_description
1 polymer ?
#
loop_
_entity_poly.entity_id
_entity_poly.type
_entity_poly.pdbx_seq_one_letter_code
_entity_poly.pdbx_strand_id
1 'polypeptide(L)'
;SERGVSTPGIPDRMAEVLGRLQGVALPIDLWEQSVLPARVPGYSPRWLDDWVAGGSGVWVFRGENVAFYHRGIVSQLSPDLGSSQEESTRLVAETLHRSGAAFLSDLAIETGLAPSDVRKRLWELARCGLVSCDRVEVARRGEPTDDSAKALRPTLRAMRRQVTQRPEGRWQLLKWGRPTPEERAIAECSLLLERYGLAARELASMDDNLLPWRVLYEVLSRLELSGEVRRGYFVEGLSGAQFALPEAFELLIDAPSTISATVILVHSMDPANLYGAGAPFDVALLDGGTRSLLRRPGNWVALKAGRPILLVEAQGKKITALPSASREDITAAVKTLPGIFERQKDLTLRHKLTVEEWNGTPVTAGPGRELLEAAGFVRDYNGMTLYAAWR
;
A
#
# COMPACT_ATOMS: atom_id res chain seq x y z
N SER A 1 34.38 2.28 -22.30
CA SER A 1 34.27 2.34 -20.83
C SER A 1 32.81 2.08 -20.48
N GLU A 2 32.38 0.83 -20.60
CA GLU A 2 31.04 0.38 -20.23
C GLU A 2 30.93 0.44 -18.71
N ARG A 3 30.12 1.36 -18.18
CA ARG A 3 29.71 1.31 -16.78
C ARG A 3 28.77 0.13 -16.66
N GLY A 4 29.26 -0.99 -16.16
CA GLY A 4 28.42 -2.10 -15.71
C GLY A 4 27.49 -1.56 -14.63
N VAL A 5 26.22 -1.36 -14.97
CA VAL A 5 25.16 -1.09 -13.99
C VAL A 5 25.01 -2.38 -13.20
N SER A 6 25.63 -2.43 -12.02
CA SER A 6 25.44 -3.53 -11.07
C SER A 6 23.94 -3.68 -10.82
N THR A 7 23.39 -4.85 -11.14
CA THR A 7 22.00 -5.17 -10.80
C THR A 7 21.85 -5.00 -9.28
N PRO A 8 20.94 -4.14 -8.80
CA PRO A 8 20.79 -3.90 -7.36
C PRO A 8 20.55 -5.21 -6.62
N GLY A 9 21.11 -5.34 -5.42
CA GLY A 9 20.75 -6.46 -4.55
C GLY A 9 19.24 -6.44 -4.27
N ILE A 10 18.67 -7.60 -3.89
CA ILE A 10 17.24 -7.67 -3.56
C ILE A 10 16.84 -6.64 -2.47
N PRO A 11 17.66 -6.40 -1.41
CA PRO A 11 17.39 -5.34 -0.43
C PRO A 11 17.40 -3.92 -1.04
N ASP A 12 18.29 -3.63 -1.98
CA ASP A 12 18.38 -2.33 -2.66
C ASP A 12 17.13 -2.08 -3.50
N ARG A 13 16.65 -3.11 -4.21
CA ARG A 13 15.39 -3.05 -4.96
C ARG A 13 14.19 -2.75 -4.07
N MET A 14 14.15 -3.29 -2.85
CA MET A 14 13.09 -2.95 -1.89
C MET A 14 13.16 -1.48 -1.48
N ALA A 15 14.35 -0.96 -1.19
CA ALA A 15 14.55 0.43 -0.84
C ALA A 15 14.18 1.40 -1.99
N GLU A 16 14.47 1.03 -3.24
CA GLU A 16 14.02 1.77 -4.44
C GLU A 16 12.48 1.76 -4.57
N VAL A 17 11.85 0.60 -4.39
CA VAL A 17 10.37 0.48 -4.42
C VAL A 17 9.74 1.35 -3.34
N LEU A 18 10.26 1.30 -2.11
CA LEU A 18 9.79 2.14 -1.01
C LEU A 18 10.02 3.62 -1.33
N GLY A 19 11.12 3.98 -2.00
CA GLY A 19 11.42 5.32 -2.50
C GLY A 19 10.36 5.89 -3.45
N ARG A 20 9.91 5.09 -4.43
CA ARG A 20 8.85 5.49 -5.37
C ARG A 20 7.46 5.55 -4.73
N LEU A 21 7.24 4.74 -3.69
CA LEU A 21 5.96 4.66 -2.97
C LEU A 21 5.98 5.44 -1.65
N GLN A 22 6.93 6.36 -1.48
CA GLN A 22 7.00 7.18 -0.27
C GLN A 22 5.70 7.95 -0.06
N GLY A 23 5.25 8.01 1.18
CA GLY A 23 4.02 8.69 1.56
C GLY A 23 2.72 7.96 1.25
N VAL A 24 2.74 6.88 0.46
CA VAL A 24 1.54 6.05 0.27
C VAL A 24 1.18 5.40 1.61
N ALA A 25 -0.04 5.67 2.10
CA ALA A 25 -0.55 5.11 3.34
C ALA A 25 -1.41 3.87 3.05
N LEU A 26 -0.94 2.68 3.46
CA LEU A 26 -1.67 1.42 3.34
C LEU A 26 -1.69 0.64 4.66
N PRO A 27 -2.64 -0.30 4.85
CA PRO A 27 -2.55 -1.25 5.95
C PRO A 27 -1.19 -1.97 5.93
N ILE A 28 -0.57 -2.14 7.10
CA ILE A 28 0.77 -2.77 7.20
C ILE A 28 0.80 -4.17 6.57
N ASP A 29 -0.24 -4.95 6.79
CA ASP A 29 -0.41 -6.27 6.19
C ASP A 29 -0.40 -6.22 4.65
N LEU A 30 -0.99 -5.17 4.06
CA LEU A 30 -1.07 -5.04 2.61
C LEU A 30 0.31 -4.77 1.98
N TRP A 31 1.17 -4.02 2.68
CA TRP A 31 2.56 -3.81 2.25
C TRP A 31 3.28 -5.14 2.05
N GLU A 32 3.18 -6.03 3.03
CA GLU A 32 3.94 -7.28 3.08
C GLU A 32 3.26 -8.44 2.34
N GLN A 33 1.94 -8.40 2.16
CA GLN A 33 1.17 -9.45 1.48
C GLN A 33 0.93 -9.19 -0.01
N SER A 34 1.01 -7.94 -0.48
CA SER A 34 0.76 -7.62 -1.89
C SER A 34 1.76 -6.67 -2.49
N VAL A 35 1.98 -5.50 -1.88
CA VAL A 35 2.69 -4.39 -2.55
C VAL A 35 4.17 -4.71 -2.75
N LEU A 36 4.87 -5.13 -1.69
CA LEU A 36 6.28 -5.49 -1.74
C LEU A 36 6.51 -6.81 -2.47
N PRO A 37 5.78 -7.92 -2.20
CA PRO A 37 5.94 -9.16 -2.97
C PRO A 37 5.71 -9.01 -4.47
N ALA A 38 4.79 -8.14 -4.90
CA ALA A 38 4.54 -7.91 -6.32
C ALA A 38 5.69 -7.19 -7.04
N ARG A 39 6.55 -6.47 -6.29
CA ARG A 39 7.64 -5.64 -6.85
C ARG A 39 9.02 -6.18 -6.54
N VAL A 40 9.16 -6.95 -5.47
CA VAL A 40 10.41 -7.51 -4.94
C VAL A 40 10.27 -9.04 -4.89
N PRO A 41 10.77 -9.76 -5.90
CA PRO A 41 10.71 -11.22 -5.93
C PRO A 41 11.35 -11.84 -4.68
N GLY A 42 10.65 -12.79 -4.06
CA GLY A 42 11.14 -13.46 -2.86
C GLY A 42 11.15 -12.62 -1.60
N TYR A 43 10.41 -11.49 -1.56
CA TYR A 43 10.29 -10.61 -0.39
C TYR A 43 10.20 -11.37 0.94
N SER A 44 10.98 -10.88 1.91
CA SER A 44 10.96 -11.34 3.30
C SER A 44 10.70 -10.15 4.23
N PRO A 45 9.77 -10.26 5.21
CA PRO A 45 9.52 -9.24 6.22
C PRO A 45 10.78 -8.76 6.96
N ARG A 46 11.79 -9.63 7.09
CA ARG A 46 13.08 -9.30 7.72
C ARG A 46 13.80 -8.16 7.03
N TRP A 47 13.68 -8.03 5.70
CA TRP A 47 14.36 -6.95 4.99
C TRP A 47 13.79 -5.58 5.35
N LEU A 48 12.47 -5.50 5.54
CA LEU A 48 11.83 -4.28 6.01
C LEU A 48 12.18 -3.98 7.48
N ASP A 49 12.25 -5.02 8.32
CA ASP A 49 12.72 -4.89 9.70
C ASP A 49 14.16 -4.34 9.75
N ASP A 50 15.07 -4.93 8.98
CA ASP A 50 16.48 -4.55 8.92
C ASP A 50 16.66 -3.14 8.34
N TRP A 51 15.86 -2.75 7.34
CA TRP A 51 15.91 -1.41 6.73
C TRP A 51 15.48 -0.31 7.71
N VAL A 52 14.47 -0.55 8.55
CA VAL A 52 14.04 0.38 9.60
C VAL A 52 14.99 0.36 10.79
N ALA A 53 15.37 -0.83 11.27
CA ALA A 53 16.26 -0.97 12.43
C ALA A 53 17.68 -0.46 12.14
N GLY A 54 18.17 -0.63 10.91
CA GLY A 54 19.42 -0.09 10.41
C GLY A 54 19.39 1.43 10.18
N GLY A 55 18.23 2.07 10.32
CA GLY A 55 18.08 3.51 10.23
C GLY A 55 18.00 4.06 8.80
N SER A 56 18.01 3.23 7.76
CA SER A 56 17.80 3.67 6.38
C SER A 56 16.39 4.19 6.16
N GLY A 57 15.41 3.59 6.84
CA GLY A 57 14.00 3.93 6.74
C GLY A 57 13.33 4.35 8.03
N VAL A 58 12.15 4.93 7.88
CA VAL A 58 11.16 5.11 8.95
C VAL A 58 9.77 4.74 8.44
N TRP A 59 8.92 4.32 9.37
CA TRP A 59 7.49 4.17 9.13
C TRP A 59 6.72 5.23 9.92
N VAL A 60 5.58 5.65 9.39
CA VAL A 60 4.74 6.72 9.96
C VAL A 60 3.29 6.30 9.80
N PHE A 61 2.47 6.39 10.86
CA PHE A 61 1.04 6.22 10.68
C PHE A 61 0.40 7.45 10.03
N ARG A 62 -0.58 7.18 9.18
CA ARG A 62 -1.51 8.13 8.59
C ARG A 62 -2.91 7.60 8.87
N GLY A 63 -3.48 8.03 10.00
CA GLY A 63 -4.66 7.37 10.58
C GLY A 63 -4.32 5.95 11.02
N GLU A 64 -5.04 4.96 10.48
CA GLU A 64 -4.83 3.53 10.77
C GLU A 64 -3.86 2.85 9.78
N ASN A 65 -3.42 3.57 8.75
CA ASN A 65 -2.52 3.06 7.71
C ASN A 65 -1.07 3.45 7.99
N VAL A 66 -0.12 2.73 7.40
CA VAL A 66 1.32 2.98 7.53
C VAL A 66 1.88 3.44 6.18
N ALA A 67 2.69 4.50 6.22
CA ALA A 67 3.51 4.96 5.12
C ALA A 67 5.00 4.82 5.48
N PHE A 68 5.82 4.51 4.48
CA PHE A 68 7.27 4.40 4.63
C PHE A 68 7.97 5.58 3.96
N TYR A 69 9.10 5.98 4.53
CA TYR A 69 9.95 7.06 4.03
C TYR A 69 11.42 6.69 4.21
N HIS A 70 12.25 7.07 3.25
CA HIS A 70 13.69 7.12 3.49
C HIS A 70 13.98 8.13 4.60
N ARG A 71 14.84 7.77 5.56
CA ARG A 71 15.08 8.64 6.73
C ARG A 71 15.52 10.06 6.35
N GLY A 72 16.31 10.19 5.29
CA GLY A 72 16.84 11.47 4.81
C GLY A 72 15.77 12.42 4.25
N ILE A 73 14.62 11.91 3.80
CA ILE A 73 13.57 12.76 3.22
C ILE A 73 12.63 13.35 4.27
N VAL A 74 12.53 12.73 5.45
CA VAL A 74 11.60 13.16 6.51
C VAL A 74 11.84 14.62 6.92
N SER A 75 13.10 15.05 6.97
CA SER A 75 13.47 16.43 7.29
C SER A 75 13.20 17.43 6.16
N GLN A 76 12.74 16.97 5.00
CA GLN A 76 12.32 17.79 3.87
C GLN A 76 10.79 17.83 3.71
N LEU A 77 10.07 17.04 4.52
CA LEU A 77 8.63 16.93 4.48
C LEU A 77 8.01 17.59 5.70
N SER A 78 6.83 18.16 5.52
CA SER A 78 5.97 18.58 6.63
C SER A 78 4.93 17.51 6.90
N PRO A 79 4.63 17.19 8.17
CA PRO A 79 3.54 16.29 8.46
C PRO A 79 2.24 17.10 8.39
N ASP A 80 1.14 16.45 8.01
CA ASP A 80 -0.15 17.12 7.83
C ASP A 80 -1.01 16.83 9.06
N LEU A 81 -0.76 17.56 10.16
CA LEU A 81 -1.15 17.11 11.50
C LEU A 81 -2.10 18.06 12.21
N GLY A 82 -3.12 17.45 12.83
CA GLY A 82 -3.76 18.01 14.02
C GLY A 82 -2.85 17.86 15.23
N SER A 83 -2.78 18.89 16.08
CA SER A 83 -2.08 18.82 17.36
C SER A 83 -2.96 18.15 18.41
N SER A 84 -2.42 17.17 19.15
CA SER A 84 -3.06 16.73 20.39
C SER A 84 -2.99 17.87 21.41
N GLN A 85 -4.14 18.24 21.96
CA GLN A 85 -4.24 19.29 22.97
C GLN A 85 -3.97 18.75 24.38
N GLU A 86 -3.79 17.45 24.56
CA GLU A 86 -3.64 16.87 25.89
C GLU A 86 -2.24 17.08 26.47
N GLU A 87 -2.16 17.55 27.71
CA GLU A 87 -0.91 17.90 28.38
C GLU A 87 0.00 16.69 28.58
N SER A 88 -0.57 15.53 28.91
CA SER A 88 0.20 14.27 29.05
C SER A 88 0.84 13.81 27.74
N THR A 89 0.16 14.03 26.59
CA THR A 89 0.72 13.75 25.26
C THR A 89 1.88 14.69 24.93
N ARG A 90 1.75 15.98 25.27
CA ARG A 90 2.84 16.97 25.10
C ARG A 90 4.04 16.63 25.96
N LEU A 91 3.84 16.24 27.21
CA LEU A 91 4.92 15.85 28.12
C LEU A 91 5.76 14.68 27.56
N VAL A 92 5.11 13.65 27.01
CA VAL A 92 5.81 12.53 26.35
C VAL A 92 6.58 12.99 25.12
N ALA A 93 5.99 13.86 24.28
CA ALA A 93 6.65 14.41 23.10
C ALA A 93 7.86 15.29 23.46
N GLU A 94 7.76 16.14 24.47
CA GLU A 94 8.86 16.97 24.99
C GLU A 94 9.99 16.12 25.58
N THR A 95 9.64 15.04 26.27
CA THR A 95 10.61 14.09 26.80
C THR A 95 11.38 13.40 25.68
N LEU A 96 10.69 12.92 24.64
CA LEU A 96 11.33 12.37 23.43
C LEU A 96 12.18 13.42 22.69
N HIS A 97 11.75 14.69 22.68
CA HIS A 97 12.51 15.77 22.06
C HIS A 97 13.83 16.02 22.78
N ARG A 98 13.83 15.99 24.12
CA ARG A 98 15.01 16.24 24.97
C ARG A 98 15.94 15.03 25.05
N SER A 99 15.40 13.85 25.32
CA SER A 99 16.16 12.62 25.63
C SER A 99 16.47 11.78 24.38
N GLY A 100 15.82 12.08 23.25
CA GLY A 100 15.97 11.33 22.01
C GLY A 100 15.15 10.04 22.00
N ALA A 101 15.65 9.03 21.27
CA ALA A 101 14.94 7.76 21.13
C ALA A 101 14.98 6.96 22.45
N ALA A 102 13.82 6.58 22.99
CA ALA A 102 13.69 5.97 24.31
C ALA A 102 12.74 4.76 24.30
N PHE A 103 12.95 3.83 25.24
CA PHE A 103 11.97 2.78 25.50
C PHE A 103 10.79 3.33 26.29
N LEU A 104 9.65 2.64 26.21
CA LEU A 104 8.44 3.02 26.92
C LEU A 104 8.66 3.05 28.45
N SER A 105 9.44 2.11 28.99
CA SER A 105 9.81 2.08 30.41
C SER A 105 10.55 3.33 30.86
N ASP A 106 11.49 3.80 30.03
CA ASP A 106 12.34 4.95 30.35
C ASP A 106 11.51 6.24 30.30
N LEU A 107 10.63 6.34 29.30
CA LEU A 107 9.66 7.44 29.21
C LEU A 107 8.71 7.47 30.41
N ALA A 108 8.25 6.31 30.89
CA ALA A 108 7.39 6.25 32.09
C ALA A 108 8.11 6.74 33.34
N ILE A 109 9.39 6.38 33.51
CA ILE A 109 10.23 6.86 34.61
C ILE A 109 10.45 8.38 34.51
N GLU A 110 10.82 8.88 33.34
CA GLU A 110 11.17 10.29 33.16
C GLU A 110 9.95 11.23 33.24
N THR A 111 8.79 10.77 32.73
CA THR A 111 7.54 11.55 32.79
C THR A 111 6.76 11.39 34.09
N GLY A 112 7.04 10.34 34.88
CA GLY A 112 6.27 9.97 36.07
C GLY A 112 4.88 9.40 35.78
N LEU A 113 4.56 9.12 34.50
CA LEU A 113 3.28 8.56 34.08
C LEU A 113 3.28 7.03 34.20
N ALA A 114 2.09 6.43 34.32
CA ALA A 114 1.97 4.98 34.26
C ALA A 114 2.37 4.45 32.87
N PRO A 115 3.01 3.27 32.75
CA PRO A 115 3.40 2.70 31.46
C PRO A 115 2.24 2.55 30.45
N SER A 116 1.02 2.29 30.94
CA SER A 116 -0.19 2.24 30.12
C SER A 116 -0.55 3.60 29.51
N ASP A 117 -0.38 4.67 30.28
CA ASP A 117 -0.68 6.04 29.84
C ASP A 117 0.36 6.49 28.82
N VAL A 118 1.65 6.27 29.09
CA VAL A 118 2.72 6.54 28.11
C VAL A 118 2.46 5.80 26.81
N ARG A 119 2.06 4.51 26.88
CA ARG A 119 1.70 3.74 25.69
C ARG A 119 0.59 4.42 24.89
N LYS A 120 -0.50 4.79 25.55
CA LYS A 120 -1.64 5.46 24.93
C LYS A 120 -1.19 6.76 24.25
N ARG A 121 -0.35 7.57 24.92
CA ARG A 121 0.16 8.83 24.36
C ARG A 121 1.09 8.62 23.18
N LEU A 122 1.93 7.59 23.21
CA LEU A 122 2.77 7.22 22.06
C LEU A 122 1.92 6.83 20.86
N TRP A 123 0.82 6.10 21.05
CA TRP A 123 -0.09 5.75 19.95
C TRP A 123 -0.91 6.93 19.43
N GLU A 124 -1.31 7.88 20.28
CA GLU A 124 -1.89 9.15 19.85
C GLU A 124 -0.91 9.94 18.98
N LEU A 125 0.34 10.10 19.44
CA LEU A 125 1.40 10.75 18.66
C LEU A 125 1.70 9.98 17.37
N ALA A 126 1.66 8.64 17.40
CA ALA A 126 1.96 7.79 16.26
C ALA A 126 0.91 7.98 15.18
N ARG A 127 -0.39 7.95 15.53
CA ARG A 127 -1.52 8.23 14.60
C ARG A 127 -1.45 9.62 13.99
N CYS A 128 -0.95 10.58 14.75
CA CYS A 128 -0.58 11.91 14.27
C CYS A 128 0.76 11.91 13.52
N GLY A 129 1.34 10.79 13.10
CA GLY A 129 2.60 10.74 12.37
C GLY A 129 3.77 11.49 13.02
N LEU A 130 3.76 11.74 14.34
CA LEU A 130 4.79 12.52 15.04
C LEU A 130 5.91 11.65 15.58
N VAL A 131 5.62 10.41 15.90
CA VAL A 131 6.59 9.45 16.43
C VAL A 131 6.65 8.20 15.57
N SER A 132 7.79 7.55 15.60
CA SER A 132 8.02 6.25 14.97
C SER A 132 8.80 5.34 15.93
N CYS A 133 8.83 4.06 15.62
CA CYS A 133 9.59 3.06 16.39
C CYS A 133 10.62 2.38 15.49
N ASP A 134 11.76 2.00 16.03
CA ASP A 134 12.80 1.25 15.29
C ASP A 134 12.42 -0.20 14.96
N ARG A 135 11.25 -0.68 15.41
CA ARG A 135 10.71 -2.02 15.15
C ARG A 135 9.40 -1.93 14.37
N VAL A 136 9.37 -2.47 13.15
CA VAL A 136 8.14 -2.55 12.32
C VAL A 136 7.11 -3.49 12.92
N GLU A 137 7.56 -4.50 13.66
CA GLU A 137 6.70 -5.41 14.42
C GLU A 137 5.71 -4.69 15.37
N VAL A 138 6.06 -3.50 15.87
CA VAL A 138 5.14 -2.66 16.66
C VAL A 138 3.95 -2.21 15.81
N ALA A 139 4.20 -1.80 14.56
CA ALA A 139 3.15 -1.43 13.63
C ALA A 139 2.32 -2.65 13.18
N ARG A 140 2.95 -3.81 12.95
CA ARG A 140 2.26 -5.08 12.62
C ARG A 140 1.25 -5.49 13.71
N ARG A 141 1.63 -5.36 14.97
CA ARG A 141 0.76 -5.75 16.11
C ARG A 141 -0.31 -4.72 16.43
N GLY A 142 -0.12 -3.47 16.04
CA GLY A 142 -1.03 -2.37 16.33
C GLY A 142 -1.10 -2.00 17.82
N GLU A 143 -1.94 -1.02 18.13
CA GLU A 143 -2.19 -0.60 19.52
C GLU A 143 -2.88 -1.73 20.30
N PRO A 144 -2.43 -2.07 21.51
CA PRO A 144 -3.21 -2.95 22.39
C PRO A 144 -4.60 -2.38 22.65
N THR A 145 -5.63 -3.10 22.22
CA THR A 145 -7.01 -2.87 22.67
C THR A 145 -7.29 -3.70 23.93
N ASP A 146 -8.14 -3.20 24.82
CA ASP A 146 -8.55 -3.93 26.03
C ASP A 146 -9.19 -5.31 25.72
N ASP A 147 -9.82 -5.45 24.53
CA ASP A 147 -10.38 -6.71 24.05
C ASP A 147 -9.31 -7.73 23.59
N SER A 148 -8.13 -7.27 23.17
CA SER A 148 -6.99 -8.14 22.86
C SER A 148 -6.51 -8.94 24.07
N ALA A 149 -6.73 -8.41 25.29
CA ALA A 149 -6.45 -9.09 26.54
C ALA A 149 -7.52 -10.12 26.93
N LYS A 150 -8.77 -9.96 26.42
CA LYS A 150 -9.92 -10.84 26.71
C LYS A 150 -10.13 -11.95 25.68
N ALA A 151 -9.69 -11.76 24.43
CA ALA A 151 -9.98 -12.68 23.30
C ALA A 151 -9.16 -13.98 23.29
N LEU A 152 -8.15 -14.14 24.15
CA LEU A 152 -7.36 -15.36 24.27
C LEU A 152 -7.85 -16.17 25.48
N ARG A 153 -8.66 -17.21 25.26
CA ARG A 153 -8.86 -18.28 26.27
C ARG A 153 -7.49 -18.96 26.48
N PRO A 154 -6.79 -18.74 27.61
CA PRO A 154 -5.39 -19.09 27.69
C PRO A 154 -5.21 -20.49 28.30
N THR A 155 -4.47 -21.34 27.61
CA THR A 155 -3.77 -22.45 28.29
C THR A 155 -2.56 -21.86 29.04
N LEU A 156 -2.22 -22.39 30.21
CA LEU A 156 -1.13 -21.90 31.07
C LEU A 156 0.25 -21.83 30.36
N ARG A 157 0.43 -22.57 29.26
CA ARG A 157 1.61 -22.50 28.38
C ARG A 157 1.67 -21.26 27.48
N ALA A 158 0.52 -20.68 27.11
CA ALA A 158 0.45 -19.45 26.31
C ALA A 158 0.75 -18.20 27.17
N MET A 159 0.31 -18.18 28.44
CA MET A 159 0.60 -17.06 29.37
C MET A 159 2.10 -16.83 29.58
N ARG A 160 2.89 -17.90 29.73
CA ARG A 160 4.36 -17.79 29.90
C ARG A 160 5.12 -17.36 28.64
N ARG A 161 4.46 -17.35 27.47
CA ARG A 161 5.04 -16.91 26.18
C ARG A 161 4.49 -15.57 25.67
N GLN A 162 3.31 -15.14 26.13
CA GLN A 162 2.65 -13.88 25.71
C GLN A 162 2.84 -12.71 26.68
N VAL A 163 3.08 -12.97 27.98
CA VAL A 163 3.36 -11.92 28.97
C VAL A 163 4.84 -11.53 28.95
N THR A 164 5.70 -12.39 28.42
CA THR A 164 7.14 -12.15 28.26
C THR A 164 7.43 -11.64 26.85
N GLN A 165 7.57 -10.32 26.75
CA GLN A 165 8.08 -9.56 25.60
C GLN A 165 7.10 -9.40 24.43
N ARG A 166 6.11 -8.49 24.61
CA ARG A 166 5.71 -7.67 23.46
C ARG A 166 6.97 -6.95 22.96
N PRO A 167 7.17 -6.85 21.64
CA PRO A 167 8.32 -6.13 21.11
C PRO A 167 8.19 -4.67 21.53
N GLU A 168 9.01 -4.28 22.50
CA GLU A 168 9.22 -2.88 22.86
C GLU A 168 10.42 -2.42 22.04
N GLY A 169 10.16 -1.51 21.09
CA GLY A 169 11.20 -0.81 20.38
C GLY A 169 11.45 0.57 20.98
N ARG A 170 12.46 1.26 20.46
CA ARG A 170 12.75 2.63 20.85
C ARG A 170 11.87 3.56 20.05
N TRP A 171 11.06 4.32 20.77
CA TRP A 171 10.22 5.37 20.19
C TRP A 171 11.06 6.62 20.01
N GLN A 172 10.87 7.29 18.89
CA GLN A 172 11.57 8.53 18.57
C GLN A 172 10.59 9.54 17.98
N LEU A 173 10.79 10.82 18.31
CA LEU A 173 10.12 11.91 17.61
C LEU A 173 10.69 12.01 16.19
N LEU A 174 9.81 12.06 15.20
CA LEU A 174 10.19 12.25 13.82
C LEU A 174 10.64 13.71 13.61
N LYS A 175 11.82 13.87 13.03
CA LYS A 175 12.41 15.17 12.73
C LYS A 175 11.87 15.69 11.39
N TRP A 176 10.60 16.04 11.38
CA TRP A 176 9.99 16.62 10.22
C TRP A 176 10.63 17.96 9.84
N GLY A 177 10.68 18.21 8.54
CA GLY A 177 11.12 19.47 7.97
C GLY A 177 10.10 20.58 8.12
N ARG A 178 10.49 21.73 7.59
CA ARG A 178 9.58 22.86 7.32
C ARG A 178 9.87 23.38 5.91
N PRO A 179 9.70 22.55 4.86
CA PRO A 179 9.84 23.01 3.49
C PRO A 179 8.96 24.23 3.25
N THR A 180 9.48 25.16 2.48
CA THR A 180 8.67 26.22 1.89
C THR A 180 7.57 25.59 1.01
N PRO A 181 6.46 26.31 0.76
CA PRO A 181 5.39 25.80 -0.12
C PRO A 181 5.91 25.37 -1.49
N GLU A 182 6.91 26.09 -2.00
CA GLU A 182 7.57 25.81 -3.28
C GLU A 182 8.38 24.50 -3.24
N GLU A 183 9.24 24.31 -2.23
CA GLU A 183 10.03 23.08 -2.07
C GLU A 183 9.12 21.85 -1.94
N ARG A 184 8.03 21.97 -1.17
CA ARG A 184 7.03 20.91 -1.04
C ARG A 184 6.40 20.56 -2.39
N ALA A 185 5.99 21.57 -3.16
CA ALA A 185 5.34 21.36 -4.45
C ALA A 185 6.29 20.72 -5.47
N ILE A 186 7.57 21.10 -5.50
CA ILE A 186 8.60 20.46 -6.35
C ILE A 186 8.80 18.99 -5.95
N ALA A 187 8.94 18.71 -4.67
CA ALA A 187 9.13 17.34 -4.17
C ALA A 187 7.93 16.44 -4.51
N GLU A 188 6.71 16.96 -4.34
CA GLU A 188 5.48 16.22 -4.67
C GLU A 188 5.27 16.03 -6.18
N CYS A 189 5.65 17.00 -7.01
CA CYS A 189 5.66 16.82 -8.47
C CYS A 189 6.64 15.72 -8.88
N SER A 190 7.84 15.72 -8.30
CA SER A 190 8.87 14.71 -8.55
C SER A 190 8.37 13.32 -8.14
N LEU A 191 7.78 13.20 -6.95
CA LEU A 191 7.18 11.96 -6.47
C LEU A 191 6.08 11.44 -7.40
N LEU A 192 5.18 12.31 -7.87
CA LEU A 192 4.10 11.93 -8.77
C LEU A 192 4.64 11.40 -10.11
N LEU A 193 5.65 12.09 -10.67
CA LEU A 193 6.33 11.71 -11.91
C LEU A 193 7.13 10.42 -11.76
N GLU A 194 7.87 10.24 -10.68
CA GLU A 194 8.65 9.01 -10.42
C GLU A 194 7.73 7.79 -10.17
N ARG A 195 6.57 8.02 -9.54
CA ARG A 195 5.62 6.96 -9.20
C ARG A 195 4.86 6.43 -10.41
N TYR A 196 4.40 7.32 -11.29
CA TYR A 196 3.53 6.95 -12.42
C TYR A 196 4.15 7.16 -13.81
N GLY A 197 5.30 7.84 -13.91
CA GLY A 197 5.88 8.30 -15.17
C GLY A 197 5.18 9.52 -15.77
N LEU A 198 3.95 9.79 -15.32
CA LEU A 198 3.04 10.83 -15.81
C LEU A 198 2.43 11.56 -14.61
N ALA A 199 2.34 12.88 -14.70
CA ALA A 199 1.56 13.72 -13.81
C ALA A 199 0.30 14.22 -14.55
N ALA A 200 -0.86 13.92 -13.98
CA ALA A 200 -2.16 14.38 -14.43
C ALA A 200 -3.08 14.60 -13.21
N ARG A 201 -4.14 15.39 -13.39
CA ARG A 201 -5.07 15.75 -12.32
C ARG A 201 -5.69 14.52 -11.65
N GLU A 202 -6.10 13.53 -12.44
CA GLU A 202 -6.71 12.29 -11.94
C GLU A 202 -5.71 11.43 -11.18
N LEU A 203 -4.43 11.42 -11.59
CA LEU A 203 -3.38 10.67 -10.90
C LEU A 203 -3.01 11.32 -9.56
N ALA A 204 -2.96 12.65 -9.51
CA ALA A 204 -2.72 13.40 -8.28
C ALA A 204 -3.88 13.19 -7.28
N SER A 205 -5.12 13.15 -7.76
CA SER A 205 -6.31 12.89 -6.93
C SER A 205 -6.34 11.50 -6.28
N MET A 206 -5.45 10.57 -6.65
CA MET A 206 -5.36 9.27 -5.99
C MET A 206 -4.58 9.29 -4.67
N ASP A 207 -3.85 10.37 -4.39
CA ASP A 207 -3.10 10.54 -3.16
C ASP A 207 -3.58 11.81 -2.45
N ASP A 208 -4.47 11.62 -1.48
CA ASP A 208 -5.11 12.70 -0.72
C ASP A 208 -4.11 13.59 0.05
N ASN A 209 -2.84 13.16 0.18
CA ASN A 209 -1.81 13.93 0.89
C ASN A 209 -1.07 14.93 -0.01
N LEU A 210 -1.27 14.85 -1.33
CA LEU A 210 -0.65 15.79 -2.27
C LEU A 210 -1.33 17.16 -2.21
N LEU A 211 -0.56 18.20 -2.51
CA LEU A 211 -1.05 19.55 -2.69
C LEU A 211 -2.10 19.59 -3.80
N PRO A 212 -3.07 20.52 -3.73
CA PRO A 212 -4.09 20.67 -4.77
C PRO A 212 -3.46 20.78 -6.16
N TRP A 213 -4.06 20.11 -7.14
CA TRP A 213 -3.53 20.04 -8.51
C TRP A 213 -3.15 21.41 -9.11
N ARG A 214 -3.87 22.49 -8.76
CA ARG A 214 -3.53 23.85 -9.20
C ARG A 214 -2.09 24.23 -8.85
N VAL A 215 -1.65 23.93 -7.62
CA VAL A 215 -0.30 24.24 -7.13
C VAL A 215 0.74 23.39 -7.87
N LEU A 216 0.49 22.09 -7.98
CA LEU A 216 1.38 21.17 -8.70
C LEU A 216 1.51 21.55 -10.19
N TYR A 217 0.41 21.93 -10.82
CA TYR A 217 0.38 22.35 -12.22
C TYR A 217 1.24 23.58 -12.49
N GLU A 218 1.28 24.56 -11.57
CA GLU A 218 2.13 25.76 -11.69
C GLU A 218 3.62 25.41 -11.64
N VAL A 219 4.01 24.46 -10.79
CA VAL A 219 5.39 23.94 -10.73
C VAL A 219 5.71 23.15 -11.99
N LEU A 220 4.86 22.20 -12.39
CA LEU A 220 5.04 21.37 -13.58
C LEU A 220 5.16 22.22 -14.86
N SER A 221 4.40 23.32 -14.95
CA SER A 221 4.50 24.27 -16.06
C SER A 221 5.85 24.98 -16.10
N ARG A 222 6.44 25.30 -14.94
CA ARG A 222 7.80 25.87 -14.87
C ARG A 222 8.87 24.84 -15.22
N LEU A 223 8.70 23.60 -14.76
CA LEU A 223 9.59 22.49 -15.11
C LEU A 223 9.58 22.21 -16.63
N GLU A 224 8.44 22.42 -17.29
CA GLU A 224 8.34 22.33 -18.74
C GLU A 224 9.13 23.43 -19.45
N LEU A 225 9.05 24.68 -18.98
CA LEU A 225 9.85 25.78 -19.53
C LEU A 225 11.36 25.54 -19.41
N SER A 226 11.81 24.82 -18.37
CA SER A 226 13.20 24.39 -18.23
C SER A 226 13.57 23.13 -19.02
N GLY A 227 12.60 22.45 -19.63
CA GLY A 227 12.81 21.21 -20.40
C GLY A 227 12.97 19.94 -19.58
N GLU A 228 12.74 20.01 -18.26
CA GLU A 228 12.80 18.86 -17.33
C GLU A 228 11.63 17.88 -17.55
N VAL A 229 10.48 18.41 -17.97
CA VAL A 229 9.29 17.62 -18.30
C VAL A 229 8.70 18.04 -19.64
N ARG A 230 7.98 17.14 -20.29
CA ARG A 230 7.20 17.42 -21.50
C ARG A 230 5.74 17.57 -21.15
N ARG A 231 5.10 18.61 -21.67
CA ARG A 231 3.66 18.84 -21.54
C ARG A 231 2.93 18.41 -22.81
N GLY A 232 1.83 17.69 -22.67
CA GLY A 232 1.04 17.22 -23.81
C GLY A 232 -0.25 16.50 -23.42
N TYR A 233 -0.87 15.86 -24.42
CA TYR A 233 -2.00 14.96 -24.25
C TYR A 233 -1.55 13.56 -24.62
N PHE A 234 -1.00 12.84 -23.65
CA PHE A 234 -0.35 11.54 -23.90
C PHE A 234 -1.34 10.37 -23.79
N VAL A 235 -2.27 10.46 -22.83
CA VAL A 235 -3.26 9.41 -22.55
C VAL A 235 -4.68 9.96 -22.76
N GLU A 236 -5.49 9.23 -23.52
CA GLU A 236 -6.90 9.55 -23.75
C GLU A 236 -7.74 9.42 -22.46
N GLY A 237 -8.73 10.29 -22.28
CA GLY A 237 -9.67 10.24 -21.16
C GLY A 237 -9.24 10.98 -19.89
N LEU A 238 -7.95 11.29 -19.75
CA LEU A 238 -7.46 12.20 -18.70
C LEU A 238 -7.79 13.66 -19.05
N SER A 239 -8.09 14.47 -18.04
CA SER A 239 -8.48 15.86 -18.27
C SER A 239 -7.29 16.80 -18.36
N GLY A 240 -7.37 17.75 -19.29
CA GLY A 240 -6.40 18.83 -19.41
C GLY A 240 -5.00 18.37 -19.81
N ALA A 241 -4.01 19.23 -19.56
CA ALA A 241 -2.63 18.95 -19.91
C ALA A 241 -2.00 17.96 -18.94
N GLN A 242 -1.20 17.07 -19.50
CA GLN A 242 -0.43 16.05 -18.80
C GLN A 242 1.05 16.39 -18.89
N PHE A 243 1.83 15.96 -17.91
CA PHE A 243 3.27 16.16 -17.86
C PHE A 243 3.96 14.82 -17.72
N ALA A 244 5.01 14.57 -18.49
CA ALA A 244 5.78 13.34 -18.41
C ALA A 244 7.27 13.66 -18.38
N LEU A 245 8.04 12.81 -17.69
CA LEU A 245 9.49 12.80 -17.84
C LEU A 245 9.85 12.41 -19.29
N PRO A 246 10.93 12.94 -19.88
CA PRO A 246 11.35 12.58 -21.23
C PRO A 246 11.46 11.07 -21.45
N GLU A 247 12.00 10.33 -20.47
CA GLU A 247 12.17 8.88 -20.54
C GLU A 247 10.83 8.15 -20.46
N ALA A 248 9.90 8.65 -19.64
CA ALA A 248 8.57 8.08 -19.53
C ALA A 248 7.76 8.26 -20.82
N PHE A 249 7.99 9.36 -21.54
CA PHE A 249 7.37 9.60 -22.84
C PHE A 249 7.81 8.58 -23.89
N GLU A 250 9.11 8.25 -23.97
CA GLU A 250 9.59 7.22 -24.90
C GLU A 250 8.98 5.85 -24.58
N LEU A 251 8.82 5.50 -23.29
CA LEU A 251 8.15 4.26 -22.87
C LEU A 251 6.66 4.22 -23.26
N LEU A 252 5.98 5.36 -23.32
CA LEU A 252 4.58 5.42 -23.77
C LEU A 252 4.47 5.18 -25.28
N ILE A 253 5.43 5.63 -26.07
CA ILE A 253 5.48 5.38 -27.52
C ILE A 253 5.77 3.90 -27.78
N ASP A 254 6.71 3.32 -27.04
CA ASP A 254 7.16 1.93 -27.19
C ASP A 254 6.26 0.90 -26.48
N ALA A 255 5.09 1.33 -25.98
CA ALA A 255 4.22 0.49 -25.17
C ALA A 255 3.84 -0.81 -25.92
N PRO A 256 4.11 -2.00 -25.34
CA PRO A 256 3.94 -3.27 -26.04
C PRO A 256 2.47 -3.53 -26.39
N SER A 257 2.25 -4.19 -27.53
CA SER A 257 0.91 -4.57 -27.97
C SER A 257 0.16 -5.38 -26.89
N THR A 258 -1.14 -5.07 -26.72
CA THR A 258 -2.01 -5.69 -25.70
C THR A 258 -2.19 -7.20 -25.87
N ILE A 259 -1.85 -7.75 -27.04
CA ILE A 259 -2.12 -9.13 -27.44
C ILE A 259 -1.24 -10.13 -26.65
N SER A 260 0.05 -9.81 -26.47
CA SER A 260 1.02 -10.71 -25.81
C SER A 260 1.17 -10.49 -24.30
N ALA A 261 0.41 -9.56 -23.72
CA ALA A 261 0.57 -9.23 -22.31
C ALA A 261 0.03 -10.34 -21.40
N THR A 262 0.80 -10.66 -20.37
CA THR A 262 0.37 -11.60 -19.31
C THR A 262 -0.68 -10.95 -18.43
N VAL A 263 -1.61 -11.77 -17.92
CA VAL A 263 -2.56 -11.32 -16.90
C VAL A 263 -1.84 -11.19 -15.56
N ILE A 264 -2.04 -10.06 -14.88
CA ILE A 264 -1.51 -9.81 -13.54
C ILE A 264 -2.66 -9.56 -12.57
N LEU A 265 -2.52 -10.06 -11.35
CA LEU A 265 -3.47 -9.82 -10.26
C LEU A 265 -2.92 -8.76 -9.30
N VAL A 266 -3.68 -7.67 -9.16
CA VAL A 266 -3.31 -6.49 -8.38
C VAL A 266 -4.35 -6.26 -7.28
N HIS A 267 -3.90 -5.98 -6.06
CA HIS A 267 -4.81 -5.64 -4.98
C HIS A 267 -5.46 -4.27 -5.25
N SER A 268 -6.74 -4.10 -4.96
CA SER A 268 -7.48 -2.87 -5.31
C SER A 268 -6.91 -1.59 -4.67
N MET A 269 -6.31 -1.71 -3.49
CA MET A 269 -5.65 -0.61 -2.80
C MET A 269 -4.18 -0.41 -3.20
N ASP A 270 -3.60 -1.29 -4.03
CA ASP A 270 -2.22 -1.13 -4.49
C ASP A 270 -2.10 0.16 -5.35
N PRO A 271 -1.05 0.99 -5.17
CA PRO A 271 -0.87 2.22 -5.95
C PRO A 271 -0.77 2.01 -7.46
N ALA A 272 -0.34 0.83 -7.92
CA ALA A 272 -0.32 0.49 -9.34
C ALA A 272 -1.73 0.26 -9.92
N ASN A 273 -2.74 0.04 -9.08
CA ASN A 273 -4.13 0.03 -9.53
C ASN A 273 -4.61 1.48 -9.70
N LEU A 274 -4.91 1.87 -10.95
CA LEU A 274 -5.53 3.15 -11.26
C LEU A 274 -7.06 3.10 -11.12
N TYR A 275 -7.65 1.91 -11.26
CA TYR A 275 -9.11 1.73 -11.26
C TYR A 275 -9.74 1.99 -9.89
N GLY A 276 -10.87 2.69 -9.90
CA GLY A 276 -11.57 3.10 -8.68
C GLY A 276 -11.23 4.50 -8.18
N ALA A 277 -10.41 5.25 -8.93
CA ALA A 277 -10.11 6.66 -8.66
C ALA A 277 -11.17 7.64 -9.23
N GLY A 278 -12.26 7.13 -9.81
CA GLY A 278 -13.21 7.91 -10.61
C GLY A 278 -12.77 8.04 -12.07
N ALA A 279 -13.57 8.73 -12.89
CA ALA A 279 -13.30 8.88 -14.33
C ALA A 279 -11.89 9.45 -14.63
N PRO A 280 -11.18 8.91 -15.64
CA PRO A 280 -11.59 7.86 -16.59
C PRO A 280 -11.38 6.43 -16.06
N PHE A 281 -10.98 6.25 -14.81
CA PHE A 281 -10.62 4.96 -14.21
C PHE A 281 -11.80 4.21 -13.59
N ASP A 282 -13.01 4.47 -14.09
CA ASP A 282 -14.17 3.64 -13.80
C ASP A 282 -14.18 2.41 -14.71
N VAL A 283 -14.71 1.31 -14.20
CA VAL A 283 -14.69 0.02 -14.89
C VAL A 283 -16.01 -0.15 -15.65
N ALA A 284 -15.93 -0.48 -16.94
CA ALA A 284 -17.10 -0.80 -17.76
C ALA A 284 -17.73 -2.14 -17.34
N LEU A 285 -19.06 -2.18 -17.28
CA LEU A 285 -19.85 -3.35 -16.88
C LEU A 285 -20.55 -4.02 -18.08
N LEU A 286 -20.91 -5.30 -17.91
CA LEU A 286 -21.55 -6.13 -18.95
C LEU A 286 -22.95 -5.65 -19.37
N ASP A 287 -23.66 -4.97 -18.47
CA ASP A 287 -25.01 -4.45 -18.65
C ASP A 287 -25.06 -3.06 -19.34
N GLY A 288 -23.91 -2.51 -19.70
CA GLY A 288 -23.81 -1.19 -20.32
C GLY A 288 -23.81 -0.09 -19.26
N GLY A 289 -22.62 0.29 -18.81
CA GLY A 289 -22.40 1.33 -17.81
C GLY A 289 -20.99 1.29 -17.29
N THR A 290 -20.64 2.24 -16.43
CA THR A 290 -19.36 2.25 -15.72
C THR A 290 -19.58 2.30 -14.21
N ARG A 291 -18.66 1.72 -13.46
CA ARG A 291 -18.67 1.70 -12.00
C ARG A 291 -17.28 1.94 -11.45
N SER A 292 -17.17 2.82 -10.47
CA SER A 292 -15.92 2.97 -9.72
C SER A 292 -15.63 1.71 -8.90
N LEU A 293 -14.44 1.13 -9.08
CA LEU A 293 -13.97 0.00 -8.30
C LEU A 293 -13.76 0.42 -6.84
N LEU A 294 -14.36 -0.32 -5.91
CA LEU A 294 -14.17 -0.04 -4.50
C LEU A 294 -12.79 -0.52 -4.02
N ARG A 295 -11.90 0.42 -3.72
CA ARG A 295 -10.53 0.18 -3.23
C ARG A 295 -10.55 -0.12 -1.73
N ARG A 296 -10.68 -1.40 -1.36
CA ARG A 296 -10.78 -1.85 0.04
C ARG A 296 -10.00 -3.16 0.26
N PRO A 297 -9.63 -3.47 1.53
CA PRO A 297 -8.94 -4.72 1.85
C PRO A 297 -9.71 -5.95 1.35
N GLY A 298 -9.02 -6.86 0.67
CA GLY A 298 -9.59 -8.10 0.14
C GLY A 298 -10.26 -7.98 -1.23
N ASN A 299 -10.31 -6.80 -1.82
CA ASN A 299 -10.71 -6.62 -3.22
C ASN A 299 -9.47 -6.65 -4.13
N TRP A 300 -9.59 -7.32 -5.29
CA TRP A 300 -8.54 -7.46 -6.30
C TRP A 300 -9.07 -7.17 -7.70
N VAL A 301 -8.15 -6.82 -8.59
CA VAL A 301 -8.42 -6.63 -10.01
C VAL A 301 -7.37 -7.40 -10.82
N ALA A 302 -7.83 -8.16 -11.82
CA ALA A 302 -6.96 -8.75 -12.82
C ALA A 302 -6.84 -7.80 -14.00
N LEU A 303 -5.61 -7.50 -14.39
CA LEU A 303 -5.27 -6.60 -15.49
C LEU A 303 -4.55 -7.37 -16.59
N LYS A 304 -4.85 -7.07 -17.86
CA LYS A 304 -4.08 -7.49 -19.02
C LYS A 304 -3.66 -6.24 -19.79
N ALA A 305 -2.35 -6.00 -19.91
CA ALA A 305 -1.81 -4.77 -20.50
C ALA A 305 -2.45 -3.50 -19.91
N GLY A 306 -2.63 -3.46 -18.59
CA GLY A 306 -3.29 -2.34 -17.90
C GLY A 306 -4.82 -2.28 -18.02
N ARG A 307 -5.47 -3.10 -18.86
CA ARG A 307 -6.93 -3.14 -18.98
C ARG A 307 -7.54 -4.12 -17.96
N PRO A 308 -8.61 -3.76 -17.25
CA PRO A 308 -9.23 -4.62 -16.26
C PRO A 308 -10.07 -5.66 -16.98
N ILE A 309 -9.94 -6.91 -16.57
CA ILE A 309 -10.64 -8.05 -17.19
C ILE A 309 -11.47 -8.86 -16.19
N LEU A 310 -11.11 -8.83 -14.90
CA LEU A 310 -11.81 -9.54 -13.83
C LEU A 310 -11.73 -8.73 -12.54
N LEU A 311 -12.86 -8.57 -11.85
CA LEU A 311 -12.94 -8.01 -10.51
C LEU A 311 -13.18 -9.13 -9.50
N VAL A 312 -12.49 -9.06 -8.37
CA VAL A 312 -12.67 -9.96 -7.23
C VAL A 312 -13.03 -9.09 -6.03
N GLU A 313 -14.27 -9.18 -5.58
CA GLU A 313 -14.86 -8.31 -4.56
C GLU A 313 -15.33 -9.13 -3.35
N ALA A 314 -15.60 -8.43 -2.25
CA ALA A 314 -16.10 -9.03 -1.00
C ALA A 314 -15.21 -10.16 -0.51
N GLN A 315 -13.89 -9.93 -0.56
CA GLN A 315 -12.87 -10.89 -0.13
C GLN A 315 -12.92 -12.22 -0.90
N GLY A 316 -13.27 -12.17 -2.18
CA GLY A 316 -13.34 -13.34 -3.06
C GLY A 316 -14.73 -13.91 -3.29
N LYS A 317 -15.72 -13.51 -2.48
CA LYS A 317 -17.09 -14.03 -2.60
C LYS A 317 -17.76 -13.68 -3.91
N LYS A 318 -17.41 -12.53 -4.50
CA LYS A 318 -18.01 -12.05 -5.74
C LYS A 318 -16.93 -11.89 -6.80
N ILE A 319 -17.12 -12.56 -7.94
CA ILE A 319 -16.28 -12.38 -9.12
C ILE A 319 -17.12 -11.78 -10.25
N THR A 320 -16.59 -10.74 -10.89
CA THR A 320 -17.24 -10.08 -12.03
C THR A 320 -16.29 -10.01 -13.20
N ALA A 321 -16.61 -10.72 -14.29
CA ALA A 321 -15.93 -10.60 -15.58
C ALA A 321 -16.36 -9.31 -16.28
N LEU A 322 -15.42 -8.70 -17.00
CA LEU A 322 -15.61 -7.39 -17.62
C LEU A 322 -15.77 -7.49 -19.14
N PRO A 323 -16.48 -6.55 -19.80
CA PRO A 323 -16.75 -6.58 -21.23
C PRO A 323 -15.49 -6.59 -22.12
N SER A 324 -14.40 -6.04 -21.59
CA SER A 324 -13.08 -5.98 -22.22
C SER A 324 -12.39 -7.33 -22.37
N ALA A 325 -12.88 -8.38 -21.70
CA ALA A 325 -12.20 -9.66 -21.57
C ALA A 325 -12.76 -10.73 -22.51
N SER A 326 -11.88 -11.41 -23.25
CA SER A 326 -12.24 -12.65 -23.93
C SER A 326 -12.36 -13.82 -22.94
N ARG A 327 -12.94 -14.95 -23.37
CA ARG A 327 -13.01 -16.17 -22.53
C ARG A 327 -11.61 -16.67 -22.14
N GLU A 328 -10.63 -16.51 -23.02
CA GLU A 328 -9.23 -16.86 -22.75
C GLU A 328 -8.63 -15.96 -21.67
N ASP A 329 -8.90 -14.65 -21.73
CA ASP A 329 -8.44 -13.68 -20.73
C ASP A 329 -9.03 -13.99 -19.36
N ILE A 330 -10.32 -14.29 -19.30
CA ILE A 330 -10.99 -14.67 -18.05
C ILE A 330 -10.37 -15.95 -17.50
N THR A 331 -10.12 -16.96 -18.34
CA THR A 331 -9.48 -18.22 -17.93
C THR A 331 -8.08 -17.97 -17.37
N ALA A 332 -7.29 -17.10 -18.04
CA ALA A 332 -5.98 -16.71 -17.57
C ALA A 332 -6.06 -15.93 -16.24
N ALA A 333 -7.03 -15.03 -16.07
CA ALA A 333 -7.26 -14.31 -14.82
C ALA A 333 -7.62 -15.25 -13.67
N VAL A 334 -8.52 -16.20 -13.88
CA VAL A 334 -8.91 -17.18 -12.85
C VAL A 334 -7.71 -18.03 -12.40
N LYS A 335 -6.80 -18.38 -13.31
CA LYS A 335 -5.54 -19.07 -12.97
C LYS A 335 -4.59 -18.25 -12.09
N THR A 336 -4.75 -16.93 -12.01
CA THR A 336 -3.93 -16.09 -11.12
C THR A 336 -4.46 -16.00 -9.68
N LEU A 337 -5.71 -16.41 -9.43
CA LEU A 337 -6.36 -16.32 -8.12
C LEU A 337 -5.64 -17.08 -6.99
N PRO A 338 -5.01 -18.25 -7.21
CA PRO A 338 -4.20 -18.90 -6.18
C PRO A 338 -3.06 -18.00 -5.64
N GLY A 339 -2.57 -17.07 -6.47
CA GLY A 339 -1.55 -16.08 -6.09
C GLY A 339 -2.01 -15.11 -4.98
N ILE A 340 -3.30 -15.08 -4.64
CA ILE A 340 -3.81 -14.36 -3.45
C ILE A 340 -3.21 -14.97 -2.17
N PHE A 341 -3.00 -16.29 -2.13
CA PHE A 341 -2.45 -17.01 -0.97
C PHE A 341 -0.93 -17.10 -0.96
N GLU A 342 -0.30 -17.29 -2.12
CA GLU A 342 1.15 -17.52 -2.23
C GLU A 342 1.98 -16.36 -1.69
N ARG A 343 1.39 -15.17 -1.62
CA ARG A 343 2.01 -13.94 -1.10
C ARG A 343 1.83 -13.77 0.42
N GLN A 344 1.13 -14.68 1.09
CA GLN A 344 0.85 -14.67 2.53
C GLN A 344 1.60 -15.82 3.21
N LYS A 345 2.87 -15.60 3.58
CA LYS A 345 3.70 -16.62 4.26
C LYS A 345 3.35 -16.83 5.74
N ASP A 346 2.58 -15.94 6.35
CA ASP A 346 2.15 -16.07 7.75
C ASP A 346 0.81 -16.82 7.86
N LEU A 347 0.88 -17.96 8.56
CA LEU A 347 -0.11 -19.03 8.70
C LEU A 347 -1.43 -18.63 9.41
N THR A 348 -1.65 -17.35 9.73
CA THR A 348 -2.76 -16.88 10.57
C THR A 348 -3.95 -16.32 9.79
N LEU A 349 -3.79 -16.03 8.50
CA LEU A 349 -4.81 -15.34 7.70
C LEU A 349 -5.21 -16.16 6.46
N ARG A 350 -6.43 -16.70 6.53
CA ARG A 350 -7.25 -17.29 5.44
C ARG A 350 -6.60 -18.37 4.57
N HIS A 351 -6.80 -19.61 4.98
CA HIS A 351 -6.50 -20.82 4.21
C HIS A 351 -7.51 -21.15 3.11
N LYS A 352 -8.45 -20.25 2.80
CA LYS A 352 -9.47 -20.49 1.78
C LYS A 352 -10.02 -19.24 1.13
N LEU A 353 -10.48 -19.40 -0.10
CA LEU A 353 -11.10 -18.39 -0.96
C LEU A 353 -12.37 -19.00 -1.50
N THR A 354 -13.51 -18.53 -1.01
CA THR A 354 -14.83 -19.03 -1.41
C THR A 354 -15.49 -18.02 -2.31
N VAL A 355 -15.83 -18.43 -3.52
CA VAL A 355 -16.63 -17.68 -4.49
C VAL A 355 -18.08 -18.14 -4.35
N GLU A 356 -19.00 -17.21 -4.17
CA GLU A 356 -20.43 -17.44 -4.02
C GLU A 356 -21.20 -16.91 -5.24
N GLU A 357 -20.73 -15.80 -5.81
CA GLU A 357 -21.37 -15.08 -6.91
C GLU A 357 -20.41 -14.90 -8.11
N TRP A 358 -20.92 -15.16 -9.31
CA TRP A 358 -20.27 -14.87 -10.59
C TRP A 358 -21.20 -14.00 -11.46
N ASN A 359 -20.77 -12.80 -11.82
CA ASN A 359 -21.53 -11.83 -12.62
C ASN A 359 -22.96 -11.59 -12.10
N GLY A 360 -23.16 -11.45 -10.78
CA GLY A 360 -24.50 -11.23 -10.20
C GLY A 360 -25.32 -12.50 -9.97
N THR A 361 -24.83 -13.68 -10.36
CA THR A 361 -25.56 -14.96 -10.25
C THR A 361 -24.84 -15.95 -9.35
N PRO A 362 -25.54 -16.88 -8.68
CA PRO A 362 -24.90 -17.93 -7.90
C PRO A 362 -23.91 -18.74 -8.75
N VAL A 363 -22.66 -18.86 -8.28
CA VAL A 363 -21.57 -19.48 -9.05
C VAL A 363 -21.87 -20.93 -9.44
N THR A 364 -22.66 -21.64 -8.65
CA THR A 364 -22.97 -23.07 -8.83
C THR A 364 -23.79 -23.38 -10.08
N ALA A 365 -24.50 -22.39 -10.64
CA ALA A 365 -25.44 -22.56 -11.74
C ALA A 365 -24.95 -21.98 -13.08
N GLY A 366 -23.76 -21.37 -13.11
CA GLY A 366 -23.27 -20.59 -14.25
C GLY A 366 -21.91 -21.03 -14.82
N PRO A 367 -21.45 -20.40 -15.92
CA PRO A 367 -20.19 -20.72 -16.58
C PRO A 367 -18.95 -20.45 -15.72
N GLY A 368 -19.09 -19.63 -14.66
CA GLY A 368 -18.04 -19.38 -13.68
C GLY A 368 -17.59 -20.66 -12.95
N ARG A 369 -18.49 -21.64 -12.79
CA ARG A 369 -18.18 -22.92 -12.15
C ARG A 369 -17.08 -23.68 -12.89
N GLU A 370 -17.25 -23.90 -14.18
CA GLU A 370 -16.30 -24.67 -15.01
C GLU A 370 -14.91 -24.03 -15.00
N LEU A 371 -14.86 -22.69 -15.06
CA LEU A 371 -13.62 -21.92 -15.03
C LEU A 371 -12.89 -22.06 -13.68
N LEU A 372 -13.64 -22.04 -12.58
CA LEU A 372 -13.10 -22.18 -11.23
C LEU A 372 -12.67 -23.62 -10.94
N GLU A 373 -13.44 -24.63 -11.36
CA GLU A 373 -13.06 -26.05 -11.27
C GLU A 373 -11.73 -26.31 -11.99
N ALA A 374 -11.55 -25.74 -13.19
CA ALA A 374 -10.30 -25.83 -13.95
C ALA A 374 -9.10 -25.15 -13.25
N ALA A 375 -9.34 -24.24 -12.31
CA ALA A 375 -8.32 -23.58 -11.49
C ALA A 375 -8.15 -24.22 -10.10
N GLY A 376 -8.76 -25.39 -9.86
CA GLY A 376 -8.59 -26.16 -8.63
C GLY A 376 -9.55 -25.80 -7.49
N PHE A 377 -10.59 -25.00 -7.77
CA PHE A 377 -11.66 -24.78 -6.80
C PHE A 377 -12.54 -26.03 -6.71
N VAL A 378 -12.96 -26.36 -5.49
CA VAL A 378 -13.89 -27.46 -5.22
C VAL A 378 -15.24 -26.90 -4.77
N ARG A 379 -16.32 -27.62 -5.07
CA ARG A 379 -17.65 -27.23 -4.62
C ARG A 379 -17.76 -27.36 -3.09
N ASP A 380 -18.21 -26.30 -2.43
CA ASP A 380 -18.40 -26.23 -0.98
C ASP A 380 -19.73 -25.55 -0.67
N TYR A 381 -20.72 -26.35 -0.25
CA TYR A 381 -22.09 -25.91 0.04
C TYR A 381 -22.72 -25.11 -1.14
N ASN A 382 -22.78 -23.79 -1.00
CA ASN A 382 -23.37 -22.84 -1.96
C ASN A 382 -22.33 -22.09 -2.82
N GLY A 383 -21.05 -22.48 -2.75
CA GLY A 383 -19.97 -21.79 -3.46
C GLY A 383 -18.90 -22.73 -4.03
N MET A 384 -17.89 -22.11 -4.64
CA MET A 384 -16.66 -22.74 -5.10
C MET A 384 -15.52 -22.27 -4.21
N THR A 385 -14.87 -23.18 -3.49
CA THR A 385 -13.79 -22.87 -2.55
C THR A 385 -12.46 -23.39 -3.07
N LEU A 386 -11.46 -22.51 -3.10
CA LEU A 386 -10.06 -22.88 -3.23
C LEU A 386 -9.44 -22.91 -1.84
N TYR A 387 -8.85 -24.04 -1.47
CA TYR A 387 -8.11 -24.18 -0.23
C TYR A 387 -6.62 -23.94 -0.51
N ALA A 388 -5.98 -23.09 0.30
CA ALA A 388 -4.54 -22.99 0.29
C ALA A 388 -4.00 -24.38 0.66
N ALA A 389 -3.29 -25.03 -0.27
CA ALA A 389 -2.66 -26.30 0.04
C ALA A 389 -1.70 -26.07 1.22
N TRP A 390 -1.86 -26.84 2.30
CA TRP A 390 -0.88 -26.95 3.38
C TRP A 390 0.41 -27.48 2.75
N ARG A 391 1.28 -26.60 2.25
CA ARG A 391 2.57 -26.96 1.67
C ARG A 391 3.68 -26.72 2.67
#